data_AF-A0AAN5CIY3-F1
#
_entry.id   AF-A0AAN5CIY3-F1
#
_cell.length_a   1.000
_cell.length_b   1.000
_cell.length_c   1.000
_cell.angle_alpha   90.00
_cell.angle_beta   90.00
_cell.angle_gamma   90.00
#
_symmetry.space_group_name_H-M   'P 1'
#
loop_
_entity.id
_entity.type
_entity.pdbx_description
1 polymer ?
#
loop_
_entity_poly.entity_id
_entity_poly.type
_entity_poly.pdbx_seq_one_letter_code
_entity_poly.pdbx_strand_id
1 'polypeptide(L)'
;SRPMFVFHCNASTHCEAESVSGPMYYIPYKSSLIGPEKFWDDNESLVHSWMHANWSHTIWLAILYVAAVHILQRYMASRKAFELKTPMIIWNAALALFSLAGTLRMGEEFVHVLRTRPLIASISYTVDPGQTAALWAVCFAWSKIFELGDTIFVILRKKKLIFLHWYHHAVVLVYVWHSAREVVAGGRWFITMNYFVHSLMYAYYAISAAGFRLPRSLSMTITALQTTQMLIGVAISFIVFYLKLQGNIIQQSFENLYFCFAIYASFAVLFMNFFRKSYLKEDDKLKTQ
;
A
#
# COMPACT_ATOMS: atom_id res chain seq x y z
N SER A 1 -19.14 -19.99 20.81
CA SER A 1 -18.43 -19.30 19.72
C SER A 1 -19.04 -19.76 18.40
N ARG A 2 -19.85 -18.91 17.74
CA ARG A 2 -20.30 -19.20 16.36
C ARG A 2 -19.12 -18.93 15.43
N PRO A 3 -18.85 -19.77 14.40
CA PRO A 3 -17.86 -19.45 13.39
C PRO A 3 -18.27 -18.13 12.70
N MET A 4 -17.32 -17.20 12.55
CA MET A 4 -17.59 -15.83 12.07
C MET A 4 -17.85 -15.76 10.56
N PHE A 5 -17.49 -16.81 9.79
CA PHE A 5 -17.74 -16.88 8.37
C PHE A 5 -18.62 -18.09 8.04
N VAL A 6 -19.83 -17.83 7.54
CA VAL A 6 -20.66 -18.85 6.88
C VAL A 6 -20.44 -18.70 5.38
N PHE A 7 -19.75 -19.67 4.79
CA PHE A 7 -19.37 -19.61 3.39
C PHE A 7 -20.49 -20.13 2.48
N HIS A 8 -21.11 -19.22 1.72
CA HIS A 8 -22.03 -19.58 0.64
C HIS A 8 -21.33 -19.34 -0.70
N CYS A 9 -20.84 -20.41 -1.34
CA CYS A 9 -20.25 -20.31 -2.66
C CYS A 9 -21.32 -20.51 -3.73
N ASN A 10 -21.60 -19.48 -4.52
CA ASN A 10 -22.37 -19.64 -5.74
C ASN A 10 -21.46 -20.33 -6.76
N ALA A 11 -21.90 -21.47 -7.30
CA ALA A 11 -21.08 -22.49 -7.98
C ALA A 11 -20.29 -22.03 -9.23
N SER A 12 -20.27 -20.74 -9.56
CA SER A 12 -19.60 -20.23 -10.76
C SER A 12 -18.89 -18.87 -10.65
N THR A 13 -19.10 -18.01 -9.63
CA THR A 13 -18.58 -16.61 -9.70
C THR A 13 -17.86 -16.09 -8.46
N HIS A 14 -18.42 -16.23 -7.27
CA HIS A 14 -17.87 -15.70 -6.02
C HIS A 14 -18.42 -16.47 -4.82
N CYS A 15 -17.78 -16.28 -3.66
CA CYS A 15 -18.29 -16.78 -2.38
C CYS A 15 -18.67 -15.59 -1.49
N GLU A 16 -19.67 -15.82 -0.65
CA GLU A 16 -20.17 -14.87 0.33
C GLU A 16 -19.75 -15.33 1.73
N ALA A 17 -19.35 -14.36 2.55
CA ALA A 17 -19.10 -14.55 3.97
C ALA A 17 -19.69 -13.39 4.76
N GLU A 18 -20.19 -13.66 5.97
CA GLU A 18 -20.70 -12.60 6.85
C GLU A 18 -19.52 -11.90 7.54
N SER A 19 -19.47 -10.57 7.52
CA SER A 19 -18.44 -9.78 8.20
C SER A 19 -19.07 -8.74 9.12
N VAL A 20 -18.28 -8.15 10.01
CA VAL A 20 -18.73 -7.08 10.93
C VAL A 20 -19.34 -5.89 10.17
N SER A 21 -18.89 -5.64 8.93
CA SER A 21 -19.32 -4.54 8.07
C SER A 21 -20.51 -4.89 7.16
N GLY A 22 -21.05 -6.12 7.25
CA GLY A 22 -22.05 -6.67 6.34
C GLY A 22 -21.53 -7.81 5.47
N PRO A 23 -22.24 -8.19 4.39
CA PRO A 23 -21.81 -9.29 3.52
C PRO A 23 -20.48 -8.94 2.83
N MET A 24 -19.59 -9.92 2.78
CA MET A 24 -18.30 -9.87 2.09
C MET A 24 -18.35 -10.81 0.89
N TYR A 25 -18.01 -10.28 -0.29
CA TYR A 25 -17.91 -11.06 -1.51
C TYR A 25 -16.45 -11.26 -1.91
N TYR A 26 -16.00 -12.52 -1.99
CA TYR A 26 -14.59 -12.85 -2.24
C TYR A 26 -14.43 -13.94 -3.31
N ILE A 27 -13.21 -14.05 -3.86
CA ILE A 27 -12.86 -15.10 -4.82
C ILE A 27 -12.18 -16.24 -4.05
N PRO A 28 -12.72 -17.48 -4.07
CA PRO A 28 -12.09 -18.59 -3.38
C PRO A 28 -10.74 -18.90 -4.02
N TYR A 29 -9.73 -19.04 -3.18
CA TYR A 29 -8.37 -19.38 -3.59
C TYR A 29 -7.77 -20.31 -2.54
N LYS A 30 -6.87 -21.21 -2.93
CA LYS A 30 -6.18 -22.06 -1.96
C LYS A 30 -4.68 -21.97 -2.21
N SER A 31 -3.98 -21.34 -1.27
CA SER A 31 -2.52 -21.23 -1.30
C SER A 31 -1.86 -22.32 -0.46
N SER A 32 -0.59 -22.60 -0.76
CA SER A 32 0.25 -23.37 0.16
C SER A 32 0.63 -22.49 1.35
N LEU A 33 0.18 -22.83 2.57
CA LEU A 33 0.52 -22.08 3.78
C LEU A 33 1.98 -22.34 4.19
N ILE A 34 2.83 -21.31 4.15
CA ILE A 34 4.25 -21.44 4.48
C ILE A 34 4.62 -20.48 5.63
N GLY A 35 5.35 -21.00 6.61
CA GLY A 35 5.88 -20.22 7.73
C GLY A 35 4.78 -19.55 8.58
N PRO A 36 4.79 -18.21 8.74
CA PRO A 36 3.86 -17.49 9.61
C PRO A 36 2.40 -17.53 9.14
N GLU A 37 2.16 -17.88 7.87
CA GLU A 37 0.81 -17.98 7.30
C GLU A 37 -0.04 -19.05 7.97
N LYS A 38 0.58 -20.07 8.58
CA LYS A 38 -0.13 -21.12 9.32
C LYS A 38 -0.86 -20.61 10.56
N PHE A 39 -0.48 -19.45 11.10
CA PHE A 39 -1.15 -18.84 12.26
C PHE A 39 -2.40 -18.04 11.85
N TRP A 40 -2.62 -17.83 10.56
CA TRP A 40 -3.72 -17.01 10.05
C TRP A 40 -5.07 -17.73 10.13
N ASP A 41 -5.11 -19.02 9.74
CA ASP A 41 -6.34 -19.83 9.68
C ASP A 41 -7.16 -19.80 10.98
N ASP A 42 -6.50 -19.74 12.15
CA ASP A 42 -7.18 -19.73 13.45
C ASP A 42 -7.59 -18.32 13.93
N ASN A 43 -7.04 -17.24 13.34
CA ASN A 43 -7.11 -15.89 13.88
C ASN A 43 -7.71 -14.84 12.93
N GLU A 44 -8.00 -15.19 11.67
CA GLU A 44 -8.55 -14.29 10.65
C GLU A 44 -9.70 -13.39 11.17
N SER A 45 -10.72 -14.01 11.76
CA SER A 45 -11.93 -13.38 12.27
C SER A 45 -11.65 -12.36 13.39
N LEU A 46 -10.75 -12.72 14.30
CA LEU A 46 -10.30 -11.87 15.39
C LEU A 46 -9.55 -10.65 14.85
N VAL A 47 -8.62 -10.87 13.91
CA VAL A 47 -7.80 -9.79 13.34
C VAL A 47 -8.66 -8.81 12.54
N HIS A 48 -9.55 -9.30 11.68
CA HIS A 48 -10.48 -8.46 10.92
C HIS A 48 -11.39 -7.64 11.85
N SER A 49 -11.94 -8.27 12.89
CA SER A 49 -12.76 -7.57 13.89
C SER A 49 -11.98 -6.50 14.64
N TRP A 50 -10.73 -6.80 15.02
CA TRP A 50 -9.87 -5.84 15.71
C TRP A 50 -9.54 -4.66 14.80
N MET A 51 -9.19 -4.90 13.53
CA MET A 51 -8.93 -3.82 12.57
C MET A 51 -10.18 -2.97 12.34
N HIS A 52 -11.35 -3.59 12.24
CA HIS A 52 -12.63 -2.88 12.12
C HIS A 52 -12.92 -2.00 13.35
N ALA A 53 -12.62 -2.46 14.56
CA ALA A 53 -12.82 -1.64 15.76
C ALA A 53 -11.80 -0.50 15.90
N ASN A 54 -10.58 -0.69 15.39
CA ASN A 54 -9.43 0.18 15.70
C ASN A 54 -8.96 1.07 14.53
N TRP A 55 -9.58 0.99 13.34
CA TRP A 55 -9.09 1.74 12.15
C TRP A 55 -8.98 3.25 12.41
N SER A 56 -9.89 3.85 13.18
CA SER A 56 -9.94 5.29 13.43
C SER A 56 -8.76 5.82 14.26
N HIS A 57 -8.08 4.95 15.02
CA HIS A 57 -6.85 5.33 15.74
C HIS A 57 -5.74 5.80 14.79
N THR A 58 -5.76 5.37 13.53
CA THR A 58 -4.80 5.83 12.53
C THR A 58 -4.94 7.30 12.17
N ILE A 59 -6.12 7.90 12.34
CA ILE A 59 -6.33 9.35 12.16
C ILE A 59 -5.53 10.11 13.21
N TRP A 60 -5.65 9.71 14.47
CA TRP A 60 -4.89 10.30 15.56
C TRP A 60 -3.39 10.06 15.39
N LEU A 61 -2.99 8.85 14.97
CA LEU A 61 -1.60 8.54 14.68
C LEU A 61 -1.04 9.40 13.56
N ALA A 62 -1.80 9.67 12.49
CA ALA A 62 -1.40 10.56 11.41
C ALA A 62 -1.25 12.02 11.87
N ILE A 63 -2.16 12.53 12.70
CA ILE A 63 -2.07 13.86 13.30
C ILE A 63 -0.81 13.98 14.16
N LEU A 64 -0.59 12.99 15.05
CA LEU A 64 0.59 12.92 15.91
C LEU A 64 1.88 12.83 15.08
N TYR A 65 1.88 12.03 14.02
CA TYR A 65 3.00 11.92 13.09
C TYR A 65 3.33 13.27 12.44
N VAL A 66 2.33 13.99 11.91
CA VAL A 66 2.56 15.32 11.30
C VAL A 66 3.09 16.30 12.34
N ALA A 67 2.55 16.32 13.56
CA ALA A 67 3.06 17.16 14.64
C ALA A 67 4.52 16.79 14.99
N ALA A 68 4.82 15.51 15.15
CA ALA A 68 6.14 15.00 15.46
C ALA A 68 7.16 15.36 14.36
N VAL A 69 6.79 15.28 13.09
CA VAL A 69 7.64 15.71 11.96
C VAL A 69 8.09 17.16 12.12
N HIS A 70 7.16 18.08 12.38
CA HIS A 70 7.49 19.50 12.51
C HIS A 70 8.27 19.81 13.79
N ILE A 71 7.94 19.14 14.90
CA ILE A 71 8.69 19.27 16.16
C ILE A 71 10.12 18.77 15.98
N LEU A 72 10.30 17.58 15.40
CA LEU A 72 11.62 16.98 15.20
C LEU A 72 12.47 17.78 14.22
N GLN A 73 11.88 18.37 13.17
CA GLN A 73 12.58 19.29 12.28
C GLN A 73 13.11 20.52 13.01
N ARG A 74 12.30 21.14 13.87
CA ARG A 74 12.73 22.29 14.69
C ARG A 74 13.82 21.88 15.69
N TYR A 75 13.66 20.73 16.33
CA TYR A 75 14.65 20.20 17.26
C TYR A 75 16.00 19.90 16.61
N MET A 76 15.99 19.37 15.38
CA MET A 76 17.20 19.07 14.61
C MET A 76 17.84 20.30 13.94
N ALA A 77 17.15 21.45 13.93
CA ALA A 77 17.66 22.68 13.31
C ALA A 77 18.98 23.12 13.95
N SER A 78 19.05 23.10 15.29
CA SER A 78 20.22 23.49 16.09
C SER A 78 21.25 22.38 16.32
N ARG A 79 21.03 21.17 15.77
CA ARG A 79 21.89 19.99 15.99
C ARG A 79 22.64 19.57 14.74
N LYS A 80 23.71 18.80 14.93
CA LYS A 80 24.46 18.14 13.85
C LYS A 80 23.65 16.94 13.31
N ALA A 81 23.85 16.60 12.04
CA ALA A 81 23.21 15.44 11.43
C ALA A 81 23.76 14.14 12.05
N PHE A 82 22.90 13.14 12.24
CA PHE A 82 23.30 11.83 12.72
C PHE A 82 23.86 10.96 11.59
N GLU A 83 24.87 10.14 11.91
CA GLU A 83 25.40 9.12 11.01
C GLU A 83 24.65 7.79 11.20
N LEU A 84 23.53 7.65 10.50
CA LEU A 84 22.62 6.50 10.62
C LEU A 84 22.79 5.46 9.50
N LYS A 85 24.02 5.26 9.01
CA LYS A 85 24.28 4.42 7.83
C LYS A 85 23.79 2.98 8.04
N THR A 86 24.29 2.29 9.07
CA THR A 86 23.95 0.88 9.33
C THR A 86 22.47 0.67 9.65
N PRO A 87 21.83 1.46 10.55
CA PRO A 87 20.40 1.34 10.78
C PRO A 87 19.56 1.53 9.52
N MET A 88 19.92 2.47 8.65
CA MET A 88 19.22 2.67 7.38
C MET A 88 19.37 1.49 6.43
N ILE A 89 20.55 0.89 6.31
CA ILE A 89 20.76 -0.26 5.44
C ILE A 89 19.88 -1.43 5.91
N ILE A 90 19.91 -1.73 7.21
CA ILE A 90 19.09 -2.80 7.81
C ILE A 90 17.61 -2.52 7.60
N TRP A 91 17.17 -1.29 7.89
CA TRP A 91 15.78 -0.86 7.75
C TRP A 91 15.26 -1.00 6.32
N ASN A 92 15.97 -0.43 5.36
CA ASN A 92 15.58 -0.49 3.95
C ASN A 92 15.66 -1.93 3.41
N ALA A 93 16.67 -2.72 3.82
CA ALA A 93 16.76 -4.13 3.41
C ALA A 93 15.60 -4.96 3.99
N ALA A 94 15.24 -4.75 5.24
CA ALA A 94 14.10 -5.42 5.87
C ALA A 94 12.79 -5.07 5.15
N LEU A 95 12.53 -3.80 4.87
CA LEU A 95 11.34 -3.37 4.13
C LEU A 95 11.34 -3.87 2.67
N ALA A 96 12.51 -3.97 2.02
CA ALA A 96 12.63 -4.54 0.69
C ALA A 96 12.28 -6.03 0.68
N LEU A 97 12.83 -6.82 1.61
CA LEU A 97 12.55 -8.25 1.73
C LEU A 97 11.09 -8.51 2.13
N PHE A 98 10.56 -7.74 3.07
CA PHE A 98 9.14 -7.78 3.44
C PHE A 98 8.24 -7.51 2.22
N SER A 99 8.56 -6.46 1.45
CA SER A 99 7.77 -6.09 0.28
C SER A 99 7.91 -7.11 -0.86
N LEU A 100 9.08 -7.74 -1.01
CA LEU A 100 9.29 -8.82 -1.97
C LEU A 100 8.47 -10.05 -1.59
N ALA A 101 8.49 -10.45 -0.32
CA ALA A 101 7.65 -11.55 0.17
C ALA A 101 6.17 -11.24 -0.07
N GLY A 102 5.69 -10.04 0.29
CA GLY A 102 4.33 -9.60 0.00
C GLY A 102 3.99 -9.61 -1.49
N THR A 103 4.93 -9.20 -2.36
CA THR A 103 4.76 -9.25 -3.82
C THR A 103 4.55 -10.67 -4.32
N LEU A 104 5.37 -11.63 -3.86
CA LEU A 104 5.26 -13.03 -4.29
C LEU A 104 3.95 -13.64 -3.81
N ARG A 105 3.61 -13.46 -2.54
CA ARG A 105 2.44 -14.10 -1.91
C ARG A 105 1.11 -13.51 -2.36
N MET A 106 1.01 -12.18 -2.48
CA MET A 106 -0.15 -11.55 -3.12
C MET A 106 -0.18 -11.81 -4.64
N GLY A 107 1.00 -11.86 -5.27
CA GLY A 107 1.14 -12.08 -6.71
C GLY A 107 0.66 -13.44 -7.17
N GLU A 108 0.84 -14.49 -6.37
CA GLU A 108 0.30 -15.84 -6.63
C GLU A 108 -1.22 -15.83 -6.76
N GLU A 109 -1.94 -15.24 -5.79
CA GLU A 109 -3.40 -15.08 -5.84
C GLU A 109 -3.82 -14.17 -7.01
N PHE A 110 -3.11 -13.06 -7.18
CA PHE A 110 -3.42 -12.08 -8.21
C PHE A 110 -3.34 -12.68 -9.62
N VAL A 111 -2.25 -13.41 -9.91
CA VAL A 111 -2.06 -14.09 -11.20
C VAL A 111 -3.09 -15.20 -11.38
N HIS A 112 -3.44 -15.93 -10.31
CA HIS A 112 -4.50 -16.95 -10.37
C HIS A 112 -5.82 -16.31 -10.80
N VAL A 113 -6.27 -15.25 -10.12
CA VAL A 113 -7.52 -14.55 -10.42
C VAL A 113 -7.53 -14.02 -11.85
N LEU A 114 -6.45 -13.39 -12.31
CA LEU A 114 -6.38 -12.84 -13.67
C LEU A 114 -6.38 -13.90 -14.77
N ARG A 115 -5.97 -15.13 -14.47
CA ARG A 115 -5.97 -16.25 -15.43
C ARG A 115 -7.27 -17.04 -15.44
N THR A 116 -7.97 -17.10 -14.31
CA THR A 116 -9.17 -17.94 -14.15
C THR A 116 -10.47 -17.16 -14.20
N ARG A 117 -10.44 -15.83 -14.04
CA ARG A 117 -11.62 -14.98 -13.95
C ARG A 117 -11.54 -13.77 -14.90
N PRO A 118 -12.69 -13.20 -15.31
CA PRO A 118 -12.70 -11.91 -16.00
C PRO A 118 -12.05 -10.81 -15.16
N LEU A 119 -11.43 -9.84 -15.82
CA LEU A 119 -10.76 -8.71 -15.15
C LEU A 119 -11.66 -7.99 -14.14
N ILE A 120 -12.94 -7.84 -14.46
CA ILE A 120 -13.93 -7.20 -13.58
C ILE A 120 -14.05 -7.91 -12.23
N ALA A 121 -13.93 -9.24 -12.18
CA ALA A 121 -13.98 -9.99 -10.93
C ALA A 121 -12.86 -9.57 -9.96
N SER A 122 -11.67 -9.27 -10.49
CA SER A 122 -10.50 -8.86 -9.71
C SER A 122 -10.63 -7.51 -8.98
N ILE A 123 -11.59 -6.69 -9.40
CA ILE A 123 -11.92 -5.38 -8.79
C ILE A 123 -13.30 -5.36 -8.11
N SER A 124 -14.09 -6.41 -8.28
CA SER A 124 -15.45 -6.53 -7.72
C SER A 124 -15.48 -7.30 -6.43
N TYR A 125 -14.66 -8.36 -6.33
CA TYR A 125 -14.61 -9.28 -5.21
C TYR A 125 -13.25 -9.21 -4.51
N THR A 126 -13.25 -9.34 -3.19
CA THR A 126 -12.03 -9.25 -2.39
C THR A 126 -11.24 -10.56 -2.35
N VAL A 127 -10.08 -10.53 -1.70
CA VAL A 127 -9.25 -11.71 -1.46
C VAL A 127 -9.95 -12.64 -0.46
N ASP A 128 -9.70 -13.94 -0.58
CA ASP A 128 -10.24 -14.91 0.37
C ASP A 128 -9.74 -14.61 1.80
N PRO A 129 -10.64 -14.32 2.76
CA PRO A 129 -10.28 -13.89 4.11
C PRO A 129 -9.48 -14.96 4.87
N GLY A 130 -9.67 -16.24 4.55
CA GLY A 130 -9.00 -17.37 5.23
C GLY A 130 -7.72 -17.84 4.57
N GLN A 131 -7.16 -17.04 3.66
CA GLN A 131 -6.01 -17.46 2.87
C GLN A 131 -4.84 -16.51 3.01
N THR A 132 -3.70 -16.95 2.48
CA THR A 132 -2.44 -16.22 2.55
C THR A 132 -2.58 -14.74 2.13
N ALA A 133 -3.33 -14.44 1.06
CA ALA A 133 -3.47 -13.07 0.56
C ALA A 133 -4.10 -12.12 1.59
N ALA A 134 -5.05 -12.58 2.41
CA ALA A 134 -5.65 -11.77 3.46
C ALA A 134 -4.65 -11.41 4.57
N LEU A 135 -3.83 -12.39 5.00
CA LEU A 135 -2.74 -12.10 5.95
C LEU A 135 -1.80 -11.02 5.40
N TRP A 136 -1.36 -11.16 4.14
CA TRP A 136 -0.45 -10.18 3.54
C TRP A 136 -1.11 -8.82 3.33
N ALA A 137 -2.43 -8.75 3.10
CA ALA A 137 -3.17 -7.50 3.10
C ALA A 137 -3.23 -6.83 4.48
N VAL A 138 -3.32 -7.62 5.57
CA VAL A 138 -3.20 -7.10 6.94
C VAL A 138 -1.77 -6.64 7.22
N CYS A 139 -0.77 -7.44 6.90
CA CYS A 139 0.63 -7.06 7.05
C CYS A 139 0.94 -5.76 6.29
N PHE A 140 0.34 -5.56 5.12
CA PHE A 140 0.43 -4.32 4.36
C PHE A 140 -0.12 -3.11 5.12
N ALA A 141 -1.27 -3.24 5.78
CA ALA A 141 -1.81 -2.16 6.61
C ALA A 141 -0.89 -1.79 7.76
N TRP A 142 -0.34 -2.80 8.45
CA TRP A 142 0.64 -2.59 9.51
C TRP A 142 1.95 -2.00 9.01
N SER A 143 2.40 -2.34 7.81
CA SER A 143 3.64 -1.79 7.24
C SER A 143 3.61 -0.27 7.16
N LYS A 144 2.44 0.34 6.90
CA LYS A 144 2.29 1.80 6.81
C LYS A 144 2.63 2.52 8.11
N ILE A 145 2.44 1.87 9.26
CA ILE A 145 2.88 2.41 10.56
C ILE A 145 4.40 2.36 10.66
N PHE A 146 5.01 1.23 10.29
CA PHE A 146 6.46 1.09 10.32
C PHE A 146 7.13 2.08 9.36
N GLU A 147 6.60 2.24 8.14
CA GLU A 147 7.11 3.15 7.11
C GLU A 147 7.17 4.62 7.56
N LEU A 148 6.46 5.04 8.61
CA LEU A 148 6.64 6.37 9.23
C LEU A 148 8.09 6.62 9.71
N GLY A 149 8.83 5.55 10.00
CA GLY A 149 10.24 5.57 10.34
C GLY A 149 11.13 6.16 9.24
N ASP A 150 10.73 6.07 7.96
CA ASP A 150 11.48 6.65 6.84
C ASP A 150 11.67 8.16 7.02
N THR A 151 10.61 8.83 7.47
CA THR A 151 10.63 10.27 7.71
C THR A 151 11.57 10.63 8.84
N ILE A 152 11.64 9.81 9.89
CA ILE A 152 12.55 10.00 11.02
C ILE A 152 14.00 9.97 10.51
N PHE A 153 14.37 8.98 9.70
CA PHE A 153 15.72 8.90 9.12
C PHE A 153 16.07 10.13 8.26
N VAL A 154 15.13 10.63 7.45
CA VAL A 154 15.33 11.84 6.64
C VAL A 154 15.61 13.05 7.52
N ILE A 155 14.83 13.26 8.58
CA ILE A 155 14.96 14.41 9.48
C ILE A 155 16.26 14.32 10.30
N LEU A 156 16.57 13.17 10.90
CA LEU A 156 17.76 12.99 11.73
C LEU A 156 19.07 13.18 10.93
N ARG A 157 19.04 12.90 9.63
CA ARG A 157 20.18 13.13 8.72
C ARG A 157 20.21 14.53 8.12
N LYS A 158 19.30 15.43 8.52
CA LYS A 158 19.12 16.78 7.97
C LYS A 158 18.99 16.79 6.45
N LYS A 159 18.34 15.77 5.89
CA LYS A 159 18.00 15.73 4.45
C LYS A 159 16.70 16.51 4.22
N LYS A 160 16.55 17.06 3.02
CA LYS A 160 15.37 17.85 2.66
C LYS A 160 14.14 16.95 2.64
N LEU A 161 13.27 17.12 3.64
CA LEU A 161 11.98 16.47 3.69
C LEU A 161 11.01 17.19 2.74
N ILE A 162 10.60 16.52 1.66
CA ILE A 162 9.67 17.10 0.69
C ILE A 162 8.21 16.90 1.13
N PHE A 163 7.33 17.82 0.72
CA PHE A 163 5.88 17.74 1.01
C PHE A 163 5.28 16.40 0.63
N LEU A 164 5.57 15.93 -0.59
CA LEU A 164 5.07 14.65 -1.11
C LEU A 164 5.33 13.49 -0.15
N HIS A 165 6.49 13.44 0.51
CA HIS A 165 6.85 12.32 1.37
C HIS A 165 5.99 12.25 2.63
N TRP A 166 6.02 13.30 3.47
CA TRP A 166 5.28 13.26 4.74
C TRP A 166 3.76 13.32 4.53
N TYR A 167 3.29 14.03 3.49
CA TYR A 167 1.88 14.05 3.13
C TYR A 167 1.42 12.65 2.69
N HIS A 168 2.20 11.97 1.85
CA HIS A 168 1.91 10.60 1.43
C HIS A 168 1.78 9.68 2.65
N HIS A 169 2.81 9.59 3.50
CA HIS A 169 2.81 8.69 4.66
C HIS A 169 1.63 8.90 5.61
N ALA A 170 1.26 10.16 5.88
CA ALA A 170 0.10 10.47 6.71
C ALA A 170 -1.22 10.00 6.08
N VAL A 171 -1.42 10.28 4.79
CA VAL A 171 -2.68 9.99 4.09
C VAL A 171 -2.83 8.50 3.79
N VAL A 172 -1.76 7.82 3.33
CA VAL A 172 -1.85 6.37 3.05
C VAL A 172 -2.09 5.55 4.30
N LEU A 173 -1.56 5.97 5.45
CA LEU A 173 -1.80 5.29 6.72
C LEU A 173 -3.29 5.24 7.04
N VAL A 174 -3.97 6.40 7.00
CA VAL A 174 -5.41 6.49 7.27
C VAL A 174 -6.21 5.70 6.25
N TYR A 175 -5.90 5.87 4.96
CA TYR A 175 -6.66 5.25 3.89
C TYR A 175 -6.55 3.73 3.85
N VAL A 176 -5.35 3.18 4.05
CA VAL A 176 -5.14 1.73 4.02
C VAL A 176 -5.87 1.07 5.18
N TRP A 177 -5.86 1.66 6.38
CA TRP A 177 -6.60 1.12 7.52
C TRP A 177 -8.11 1.25 7.37
N HIS A 178 -8.60 2.38 6.83
CA HIS A 178 -10.00 2.53 6.46
C HIS A 178 -10.44 1.47 5.43
N SER A 179 -9.61 1.20 4.43
CA SER A 179 -9.86 0.21 3.38
C SER A 179 -9.76 -1.24 3.88
N ALA A 180 -8.87 -1.51 4.83
CA ALA A 180 -8.76 -2.82 5.47
C ALA A 180 -10.00 -3.16 6.31
N ARG A 181 -10.66 -2.16 6.92
CA ARG A 181 -11.94 -2.33 7.62
C ARG A 181 -13.04 -2.89 6.70
N GLU A 182 -13.09 -2.45 5.44
CA GLU A 182 -14.10 -2.87 4.47
C GLU A 182 -13.68 -4.07 3.62
N VAL A 183 -12.40 -4.46 3.75
CA VAL A 183 -11.76 -5.52 2.95
C VAL A 183 -11.99 -5.27 1.45
N VAL A 184 -11.66 -4.05 1.00
CA VAL A 184 -12.04 -3.57 -0.34
C VAL A 184 -11.48 -4.43 -1.48
N ALA A 185 -12.31 -4.73 -2.49
CA ALA A 185 -11.92 -5.59 -3.62
C ALA A 185 -10.74 -5.05 -4.43
N GLY A 186 -10.74 -3.74 -4.72
CA GLY A 186 -9.63 -3.07 -5.41
C GLY A 186 -8.30 -3.17 -4.65
N GLY A 187 -8.33 -3.49 -3.35
CA GLY A 187 -7.17 -3.71 -2.51
C GLY A 187 -6.19 -4.70 -3.11
N ARG A 188 -6.67 -5.75 -3.78
CA ARG A 188 -5.83 -6.74 -4.47
C ARG A 188 -4.84 -6.07 -5.45
N TRP A 189 -5.32 -5.17 -6.30
CA TRP A 189 -4.50 -4.43 -7.26
C TRP A 189 -3.57 -3.45 -6.55
N PHE A 190 -4.12 -2.63 -5.66
CA PHE A 190 -3.38 -1.57 -4.99
C PHE A 190 -2.23 -2.14 -4.14
N ILE A 191 -2.48 -3.18 -3.36
CA ILE A 191 -1.50 -3.82 -2.48
C ILE A 191 -0.42 -4.50 -3.30
N THR A 192 -0.79 -5.28 -4.33
CA THR A 192 0.17 -6.02 -5.16
C THR A 192 1.11 -5.08 -5.91
N MET A 193 0.58 -4.03 -6.55
CA MET A 193 1.41 -3.02 -7.21
C MET A 193 2.32 -2.30 -6.21
N ASN A 194 1.79 -1.94 -5.05
CA ASN A 194 2.54 -1.22 -4.03
C ASN A 194 3.69 -2.07 -3.47
N TYR A 195 3.45 -3.34 -3.16
CA TYR A 195 4.49 -4.27 -2.73
C TYR A 195 5.58 -4.43 -3.78
N PHE A 196 5.20 -4.61 -5.04
CA PHE A 196 6.17 -4.75 -6.13
C PHE A 196 7.06 -3.51 -6.23
N VAL A 197 6.46 -2.32 -6.29
CA VAL A 197 7.21 -1.07 -6.42
C VAL A 197 8.04 -0.76 -5.16
N HIS A 198 7.52 -1.04 -3.96
CA HIS A 198 8.27 -0.83 -2.71
C HIS A 198 9.44 -1.81 -2.57
N SER A 199 9.33 -3.04 -3.05
CA SER A 199 10.46 -3.98 -3.05
C SER A 199 11.65 -3.40 -3.83
N LEU A 200 11.39 -2.80 -5.00
CA LEU A 200 12.40 -2.15 -5.84
C LEU A 200 12.91 -0.85 -5.22
N MET A 201 12.01 0.00 -4.71
CA MET A 201 12.37 1.30 -4.12
C MET A 201 13.24 1.11 -2.87
N TYR A 202 12.86 0.24 -1.95
CA TYR A 202 13.62 0.00 -0.73
C TYR A 202 14.94 -0.72 -1.00
N ALA A 203 14.99 -1.64 -1.98
CA ALA A 203 16.25 -2.22 -2.43
C ALA A 203 17.20 -1.13 -2.96
N TYR A 204 16.69 -0.22 -3.79
CA TYR A 204 17.45 0.93 -4.28
C TYR A 204 17.97 1.81 -3.13
N TYR A 205 17.16 2.08 -2.10
CA TYR A 205 17.58 2.86 -0.94
C TYR A 205 18.59 2.13 -0.05
N ALA A 206 18.46 0.82 0.14
CA ALA A 206 19.43 0.02 0.89
C ALA A 206 20.81 0.05 0.22
N ILE A 207 20.86 -0.17 -1.09
CA ILE A 207 22.10 -0.13 -1.89
C ILE A 207 22.70 1.27 -1.89
N SER A 208 21.87 2.30 -2.06
CA SER A 208 22.31 3.70 -2.00
C SER A 208 22.85 4.08 -0.61
N ALA A 209 22.24 3.57 0.47
CA ALA A 209 22.70 3.79 1.84
C ALA A 209 24.02 3.06 2.15
N ALA A 210 24.29 1.91 1.51
CA ALA A 210 25.57 1.22 1.61
C ALA A 210 26.74 2.00 0.99
N GLY A 211 26.45 2.99 0.13
CA GLY A 211 27.42 3.90 -0.48
C GLY A 211 27.63 3.66 -1.97
N PHE A 212 26.88 2.74 -2.58
CA PHE A 212 26.95 2.50 -4.02
C PHE A 212 26.17 3.57 -4.78
N ARG A 213 26.79 4.10 -5.84
CA ARG A 213 26.13 5.05 -6.77
C ARG A 213 25.43 4.27 -7.86
N LEU A 214 24.11 4.20 -7.80
CA LEU A 214 23.29 3.58 -8.82
C LEU A 214 23.05 4.54 -10.01
N PRO A 215 22.88 4.01 -11.23
CA PRO A 215 22.63 4.84 -12.41
C PRO A 215 21.30 5.61 -12.32
N ARG A 216 21.29 6.83 -12.88
CA ARG A 216 20.10 7.71 -12.93
C ARG A 216 18.89 7.02 -13.55
N SER A 217 19.11 6.14 -14.54
CA SER A 217 18.06 5.36 -15.20
C SER A 217 17.25 4.51 -14.22
N LEU A 218 17.88 3.86 -13.24
CA LEU A 218 17.16 3.07 -12.24
C LEU A 218 16.24 3.92 -11.37
N SER A 219 16.74 5.07 -10.90
CA SER A 219 15.93 6.02 -10.12
C SER A 219 14.75 6.56 -10.94
N MET A 220 14.97 6.84 -12.22
CA MET A 220 13.92 7.28 -13.14
C MET A 220 12.88 6.17 -13.38
N THR A 221 13.31 4.92 -13.61
CA THR A 221 12.42 3.77 -13.76
C THR A 221 11.57 3.54 -12.52
N ILE A 222 12.15 3.60 -11.32
CA ILE A 222 11.39 3.44 -10.06
C ILE A 222 10.35 4.55 -9.94
N THR A 223 10.71 5.81 -10.22
CA THR A 223 9.76 6.93 -10.16
C THR A 223 8.67 6.81 -11.24
N ALA A 224 9.01 6.31 -12.43
CA ALA A 224 8.06 6.03 -13.48
C ALA A 224 7.07 4.94 -13.05
N LEU A 225 7.55 3.84 -12.47
CA LEU A 225 6.71 2.77 -11.91
C LEU A 225 5.77 3.30 -10.82
N GLN A 226 6.28 4.12 -9.89
CA GLN A 226 5.46 4.76 -8.85
C GLN A 226 4.37 5.66 -9.44
N THR A 227 4.69 6.42 -10.48
CA THR A 227 3.74 7.32 -11.16
C THR A 227 2.68 6.51 -11.89
N THR A 228 3.09 5.47 -12.63
CA THR A 228 2.18 4.55 -13.32
C THR A 228 1.23 3.86 -12.35
N GLN A 229 1.71 3.45 -11.18
CA GLN A 229 0.85 2.86 -10.13
C GLN A 229 -0.29 3.82 -9.73
N MET A 230 -0.01 5.13 -9.64
CA MET A 230 -1.02 6.12 -9.25
C MET A 230 -2.05 6.32 -10.36
N LEU A 231 -1.60 6.34 -11.62
CA LEU A 231 -2.48 6.44 -12.79
C LEU A 231 -3.39 5.21 -12.96
N ILE A 232 -2.83 4.00 -12.80
CA ILE A 232 -3.61 2.76 -12.77
C ILE A 232 -4.63 2.82 -11.62
N GLY A 233 -4.23 3.34 -10.46
CA GLY A 233 -5.13 3.48 -9.34
C GLY A 233 -6.33 4.39 -9.61
N VAL A 234 -6.10 5.56 -10.23
CA VAL A 234 -7.19 6.45 -10.69
C VAL A 234 -8.11 5.73 -11.68
N ALA A 235 -7.55 5.00 -12.65
CA ALA A 235 -8.33 4.26 -13.63
C ALA A 235 -9.21 3.19 -12.98
N ILE A 236 -8.66 2.40 -12.05
CA ILE A 236 -9.43 1.40 -11.29
C ILE A 236 -10.55 2.06 -10.49
N SER A 237 -10.28 3.16 -9.77
CA SER A 237 -11.31 3.88 -9.02
C SER A 237 -12.44 4.37 -9.92
N PHE A 238 -12.13 4.87 -11.11
CA PHE A 238 -13.14 5.31 -12.07
C PHE A 238 -13.98 4.15 -12.61
N ILE A 239 -13.34 3.03 -12.97
CA ILE A 239 -14.05 1.81 -13.44
C ILE A 239 -14.95 1.27 -12.34
N VAL A 240 -14.46 1.17 -11.11
CA VAL A 240 -15.24 0.71 -9.96
C VAL A 240 -16.44 1.62 -9.71
N PHE A 241 -16.27 2.94 -9.78
CA PHE A 241 -17.36 3.90 -9.67
C PHE A 241 -18.43 3.70 -10.74
N TYR A 242 -18.02 3.57 -12.00
CA TYR A 242 -18.94 3.30 -13.10
C TYR A 242 -19.71 1.99 -12.89
N LEU A 243 -19.04 0.90 -12.57
CA LEU A 243 -19.67 -0.41 -12.36
C LEU A 243 -20.66 -0.39 -11.18
N LYS A 244 -20.33 0.32 -10.10
CA LYS A 244 -21.19 0.46 -8.92
C LYS A 244 -22.44 1.26 -9.23
N LEU A 245 -22.36 2.31 -10.07
CA LEU A 245 -23.53 3.04 -10.56
C LEU A 245 -24.46 2.19 -11.43
N GLN A 246 -23.91 1.20 -12.15
CA GLN A 246 -24.69 0.24 -12.94
C GLN A 246 -25.35 -0.87 -12.08
N GLY A 247 -25.19 -0.84 -10.76
CA GLY A 247 -25.77 -1.83 -9.85
C GLY A 247 -24.99 -3.13 -9.72
N ASN A 248 -23.73 -3.18 -10.20
CA ASN A 248 -22.88 -4.37 -10.00
C ASN A 248 -22.48 -4.51 -8.52
N ILE A 249 -22.33 -5.76 -8.08
CA ILE A 249 -21.80 -6.08 -6.75
C ILE A 249 -20.30 -5.75 -6.74
N ILE A 250 -19.94 -4.73 -5.97
CA ILE A 250 -18.55 -4.33 -5.71
C ILE A 250 -18.34 -4.22 -4.20
N GLN A 251 -17.39 -4.99 -3.67
CA GLN A 251 -16.94 -4.93 -2.26
C GLN A 251 -16.13 -3.65 -2.01
N GLN A 252 -16.80 -2.49 -1.99
CA GLN A 252 -16.22 -1.19 -1.62
C GLN A 252 -17.36 -0.19 -1.39
N SER A 253 -17.38 0.54 -0.27
CA SER A 253 -18.41 1.56 -0.04
C SER A 253 -18.23 2.79 -0.94
N PHE A 254 -19.29 3.59 -1.14
CA PHE A 254 -19.15 4.87 -1.85
C PHE A 254 -18.23 5.85 -1.09
N GLU A 255 -18.30 5.84 0.25
CA GLU A 255 -17.41 6.63 1.11
C GLU A 255 -15.94 6.31 0.84
N ASN A 256 -15.58 5.01 0.93
CA ASN A 256 -14.22 4.56 0.66
C ASN A 256 -13.79 4.89 -0.78
N LEU A 257 -14.70 4.74 -1.75
CA LEU A 257 -14.41 5.01 -3.16
C LEU A 257 -14.13 6.49 -3.44
N TYR A 258 -14.90 7.42 -2.85
CA TYR A 258 -14.61 8.86 -2.95
C TYR A 258 -13.27 9.20 -2.33
N PHE A 259 -12.96 8.61 -1.17
CA PHE A 259 -11.67 8.80 -0.52
C PHE A 259 -10.51 8.26 -1.35
N CYS A 260 -10.67 7.06 -1.91
CA CYS A 260 -9.74 6.41 -2.84
C CYS A 260 -9.43 7.32 -4.03
N PHE A 261 -10.47 7.78 -4.73
CA PHE A 261 -10.31 8.63 -5.91
C PHE A 261 -9.58 9.93 -5.58
N ALA A 262 -9.97 10.62 -4.50
CA ALA A 262 -9.33 11.87 -4.09
C ALA A 262 -7.84 11.69 -3.80
N ILE A 263 -7.46 10.63 -3.08
CA ILE A 263 -6.07 10.33 -2.77
C ILE A 263 -5.28 10.01 -4.02
N TYR A 264 -5.73 9.04 -4.82
CA TYR A 264 -4.98 8.61 -6.01
C TYR A 264 -4.85 9.73 -7.04
N ALA A 265 -5.88 10.56 -7.22
CA ALA A 265 -5.80 11.73 -8.08
C ALA A 265 -4.76 12.75 -7.56
N SER A 266 -4.77 13.05 -6.26
CA SER A 266 -3.81 13.96 -5.64
C SER A 266 -2.36 13.45 -5.79
N PHE A 267 -2.14 12.15 -5.56
CA PHE A 267 -0.82 11.54 -5.69
C PHE A 267 -0.36 11.47 -7.14
N ALA A 268 -1.25 11.15 -8.10
CA ALA A 268 -0.92 11.19 -9.51
C ALA A 268 -0.36 12.57 -9.91
N VAL A 269 -1.03 13.65 -9.50
CA VAL A 269 -0.55 15.03 -9.74
C VAL A 269 0.81 15.29 -9.09
N LEU A 270 0.99 14.89 -7.83
CA LEU A 270 2.24 15.11 -7.10
C LEU A 270 3.42 14.32 -7.68
N PHE A 271 3.21 13.05 -8.04
CA PHE A 271 4.23 12.19 -8.66
C PHE A 271 4.58 12.66 -10.08
N MET A 272 3.61 13.04 -10.90
CA MET A 272 3.88 13.64 -12.22
C MET A 272 4.68 14.94 -12.08
N ASN A 273 4.34 15.80 -11.12
CA ASN A 273 5.09 17.03 -10.86
C ASN A 273 6.52 16.75 -10.36
N PHE A 274 6.69 15.73 -9.51
CA PHE A 274 8.00 15.29 -9.04
C PHE A 274 8.84 14.75 -10.21
N PHE A 275 8.29 13.85 -11.03
CA PHE A 275 8.97 13.29 -12.20
C PHE A 275 9.44 14.39 -13.17
N ARG A 276 8.54 15.33 -13.51
CA ARG A 276 8.88 16.47 -14.37
C ARG A 276 10.01 17.32 -13.79
N LYS A 277 9.97 17.63 -12.49
CA LYS A 277 10.98 18.47 -11.83
C LYS A 277 12.33 17.78 -11.71
N SER A 278 12.35 16.47 -11.43
CA SER A 278 13.57 15.72 -11.15
C SER A 278 14.29 15.21 -12.40
N TYR A 279 13.56 14.95 -13.49
CA TYR A 279 14.14 14.30 -14.68
C TYR A 279 14.01 15.12 -15.96
N LEU A 280 12.88 15.80 -16.18
CA LEU A 280 12.65 16.51 -17.45
C LEU A 280 13.23 17.94 -17.44
N LYS A 281 13.20 18.64 -16.30
CA LYS A 281 13.72 20.02 -16.20
C LYS A 281 15.24 20.16 -16.17
N GLU A 282 15.98 19.10 -15.82
CA GLU A 282 17.45 19.13 -15.85
C GLU A 282 18.00 18.98 -17.28
N ASP A 283 17.32 18.22 -18.13
CA ASP A 283 17.75 18.02 -19.53
C ASP A 283 17.57 19.28 -20.39
N ASP A 284 16.64 20.18 -20.04
CA ASP A 284 16.54 21.50 -20.70
C ASP A 284 17.79 22.36 -20.45
N LYS A 285 18.38 22.32 -19.25
CA LYS A 285 19.60 23.11 -18.96
C LYS A 285 20.83 22.59 -19.71
N LEU A 286 20.91 21.28 -19.95
CA LEU A 286 21.98 20.64 -20.71
C LEU A 286 21.81 20.79 -22.23
N LYS A 287 20.59 21.09 -22.72
CA LYS A 287 20.33 21.41 -24.14
C LYS A 287 20.45 22.90 -24.46
N THR A 288 20.59 23.76 -23.46
CA THR A 288 20.75 25.23 -23.64
C THR A 288 22.16 25.72 -23.32
N GLN A 289 23.13 24.82 -23.17
CA GLN A 289 24.58 25.10 -23.13
C GLN A 289 25.23 24.51 -24.38
#